data_AF-A0A8T5S946-F1
#
_entry.id   AF-A0A8T5S946-F1
#
_cell.length_a   1.000
_cell.length_b   1.000
_cell.length_c   1.000
_cell.angle_alpha   90.00
_cell.angle_beta   90.00
_cell.angle_gamma   90.00
#
_symmetry.space_group_name_H-M   'P 1'
#
loop_
_entity.id
_entity.type
_entity.pdbx_description
1 polymer ?
#
loop_
_entity_poly.entity_id
_entity_poly.type
_entity_poly.pdbx_seq_one_letter_code
_entity_poly.pdbx_strand_id
1 'polypeptide(L)'
;LASPLVPSKGTRELAEILGIELDHYDFFKEKSYFNKSLSSKEGIFLCGFCQGPMDIPETVSDASGVASQVANLLKEVKFTEVKDKVYEIPEKIVNPTDEPRVGVLICWCGINIGKYVDVPAVRDYIKTLPHVVHCEDNLYSCSSDSQTRIKEMIAEHNLNRFIVASCTPRTHES
;
A
#
# COMPACT_ATOMS: atom_id res chain seq x y z
N LEU A 1 21.35 23.35 -0.58
CA LEU A 1 21.13 23.45 0.88
C LEU A 1 20.43 22.18 1.32
N ALA A 2 20.95 21.47 2.32
CA ALA A 2 20.25 20.34 2.94
C ALA A 2 19.30 20.91 4.01
N SER A 3 18.01 20.97 3.70
CA SER A 3 17.01 21.50 4.63
C SER A 3 16.90 20.62 5.89
N PRO A 4 16.70 21.21 7.08
CA PRO A 4 16.52 20.42 8.30
C PRO A 4 15.23 19.60 8.22
N LEU A 5 15.28 18.43 8.84
CA LEU A 5 14.14 17.56 9.04
C LEU A 5 13.41 18.01 10.31
N VAL A 6 12.13 18.36 10.16
CA VAL A 6 11.30 18.91 11.23
C VAL A 6 9.96 18.17 11.31
N PRO A 7 9.26 18.20 12.45
CA PRO A 7 7.94 17.60 12.59
C PRO A 7 6.92 18.19 11.61
N SER A 8 5.87 17.41 11.32
CA SER A 8 4.75 17.88 10.49
C SER A 8 3.99 19.02 11.18
N LYS A 9 3.35 19.92 10.42
CA LYS A 9 2.64 21.09 10.97
C LYS A 9 1.55 20.73 12.00
N GLY A 10 0.93 19.55 11.91
CA GLY A 10 -0.13 19.09 12.82
C GLY A 10 0.34 18.31 14.05
N THR A 11 1.66 18.19 14.26
CA THR A 11 2.20 17.30 15.32
C THR A 11 1.75 17.72 16.72
N ARG A 12 1.74 19.01 17.03
CA ARG A 12 1.30 19.54 18.34
C ARG A 12 -0.18 19.31 18.62
N GLU A 13 -1.03 19.60 17.64
CA GLU A 13 -2.47 19.36 17.74
C GLU A 13 -2.76 17.87 17.96
N LEU A 14 -2.08 16.99 17.22
CA LEU A 14 -2.23 15.55 17.39
C LEU A 14 -1.75 15.08 18.78
N ALA A 15 -0.66 15.64 19.29
CA ALA A 15 -0.17 15.34 20.64
C ALA A 15 -1.20 15.70 21.72
N GLU A 16 -1.86 16.85 21.58
CA GLU A 16 -2.95 17.29 22.48
C GLU A 16 -4.16 16.35 22.39
N ILE A 17 -4.61 15.99 21.18
CA ILE A 17 -5.74 15.07 20.96
C ILE A 17 -5.47 13.70 21.60
N LEU A 18 -4.27 13.16 21.40
CA LEU A 18 -3.88 11.85 21.91
C LEU A 18 -3.51 11.89 23.40
N GLY A 19 -3.14 13.06 23.92
CA GLY A 19 -2.63 13.25 25.28
C GLY A 19 -1.24 12.63 25.47
N ILE A 20 -0.34 12.86 24.51
CA ILE A 20 1.05 12.37 24.54
C ILE A 20 2.04 13.54 24.52
N GLU A 21 3.22 13.31 25.07
CA GLU A 21 4.25 14.35 25.21
C GLU A 21 5.05 14.53 23.92
N LEU A 22 5.58 15.74 23.73
CA LEU A 22 6.59 16.03 22.71
C LEU A 22 7.96 16.21 23.36
N ASP A 23 9.02 15.95 22.59
CA ASP A 23 10.39 16.24 22.97
C ASP A 23 10.74 17.73 22.73
N HIS A 24 11.99 18.12 22.98
CA HIS A 24 12.44 19.51 22.79
C HIS A 24 12.59 19.92 21.32
N TYR A 25 12.41 19.00 20.38
CA TYR A 25 12.39 19.21 18.94
C TYR A 25 10.97 19.16 18.35
N ASP A 26 9.94 19.08 19.19
CA ASP A 26 8.53 18.91 18.80
C ASP A 26 8.18 17.56 18.13
N PHE A 27 9.03 16.53 18.26
CA PHE A 27 8.70 15.15 17.88
C PHE A 27 7.99 14.42 19.03
N PHE A 28 7.30 13.32 18.74
CA PHE A 28 6.64 12.55 19.79
C PHE A 28 7.66 11.91 20.73
N LYS A 29 7.48 12.18 22.02
CA LYS A 29 8.41 11.73 23.05
C LYS A 29 8.24 10.25 23.35
N GLU A 30 9.32 9.51 23.20
CA GLU A 30 9.44 8.13 23.60
C GLU A 30 9.39 7.98 25.13
N LYS A 31 8.80 6.89 25.62
CA LYS A 31 8.71 6.58 27.06
C LYS A 31 10.10 6.34 27.68
N SER A 32 11.01 5.73 26.93
CA SER A 32 12.37 5.48 27.38
C SER A 32 13.33 5.27 26.21
N TYR A 33 14.61 5.56 26.45
CA TYR A 33 15.68 5.31 25.49
C TYR A 33 15.79 3.85 25.02
N PHE A 34 15.41 2.88 25.87
CA PHE A 34 15.48 1.45 25.55
C PHE A 34 14.24 0.93 24.81
N ASN A 35 13.14 1.68 24.84
CA ASN A 35 11.91 1.32 24.15
C ASN A 35 11.29 2.57 23.52
N LYS A 36 11.71 2.80 22.28
CA LYS A 36 11.31 3.93 21.43
C LYS A 36 9.87 3.82 20.92
N SER A 37 9.35 2.60 20.86
CA SER A 37 8.02 2.29 20.37
C SER A 37 6.88 2.77 21.28
N LEU A 38 7.16 3.07 22.54
CA LEU A 38 6.13 3.47 23.51
C LEU A 38 6.07 4.98 23.62
N SER A 39 4.87 5.55 23.56
CA SER A 39 4.65 6.95 23.90
C SER A 39 4.59 7.16 25.43
N SER A 40 4.42 8.41 25.87
CA SER A 40 4.15 8.73 27.28
C SER A 40 2.82 8.18 27.80
N LYS A 41 1.92 7.71 26.92
CA LYS A 41 0.60 7.17 27.29
C LYS A 41 0.46 5.70 26.93
N GLU A 42 -0.03 4.91 27.89
CA GLU A 42 -0.25 3.47 27.66
C GLU A 42 -1.32 3.23 26.59
N GLY A 43 -1.11 2.18 25.79
CA GLY A 43 -1.95 1.85 24.64
C GLY A 43 -1.65 2.67 23.38
N ILE A 44 -0.82 3.71 23.45
CA ILE A 44 -0.38 4.51 22.29
C ILE A 44 1.09 4.20 21.99
N PHE A 45 1.32 3.67 20.78
CA PHE A 45 2.64 3.33 20.26
C PHE A 45 3.07 4.36 19.22
N LEU A 46 4.38 4.55 19.10
CA LEU A 46 5.02 5.41 18.12
C LEU A 46 5.76 4.54 17.12
N CYS A 47 5.81 4.93 15.85
CA CYS A 47 6.70 4.32 14.86
C CYS A 47 7.16 5.30 13.78
N GLY A 48 8.38 5.14 13.30
CA GLY A 48 8.93 5.88 12.18
C GLY A 48 9.28 7.33 12.48
N PHE A 49 9.27 8.16 11.44
CA PHE A 49 9.73 9.56 11.47
C PHE A 49 9.06 10.45 12.53
N CYS A 50 7.90 10.05 13.06
CA CYS A 50 7.19 10.80 14.08
C CYS A 50 7.98 10.90 15.42
N GLN A 51 8.95 10.01 15.64
CA GLN A 51 9.88 10.00 16.78
C GLN A 51 11.14 10.83 16.52
N GLY A 52 11.40 11.22 15.27
CA GLY A 52 12.62 11.92 14.87
C GLY A 52 13.09 11.52 13.47
N PRO A 53 14.13 12.19 12.93
CA PRO A 53 14.71 11.87 11.63
C PRO A 53 15.12 10.40 11.53
N MET A 54 14.54 9.70 10.55
CA MET A 54 14.72 8.26 10.35
C MET A 54 14.79 7.98 8.84
N ASP A 55 15.60 6.99 8.43
CA ASP A 55 15.64 6.54 7.04
C ASP A 55 14.53 5.52 6.73
N ILE A 56 14.38 5.17 5.45
CA ILE A 56 13.31 4.25 5.01
C ILE A 56 13.50 2.85 5.61
N PRO A 57 14.67 2.20 5.52
CA PRO A 57 14.89 0.88 6.12
C PRO A 57 14.63 0.84 7.64
N GLU A 58 15.07 1.86 8.37
CA GLU A 58 14.85 1.98 9.81
C GLU A 58 13.37 2.16 10.11
N THR A 59 12.66 3.01 9.36
CA THR A 59 11.20 3.21 9.49
C THR A 59 10.43 1.91 9.29
N VAL A 60 10.77 1.13 8.26
CA VAL A 60 10.10 -0.15 7.99
C VAL A 60 10.37 -1.17 9.09
N SER A 61 11.61 -1.21 9.61
CA SER A 61 12.00 -2.12 10.68
C SER A 61 11.30 -1.76 12.00
N ASP A 62 11.26 -0.47 12.35
CA ASP A 62 10.58 0.04 13.53
C ASP A 62 9.07 -0.21 13.47
N ALA A 63 8.43 0.10 12.35
CA ALA A 63 7.01 -0.20 12.13
C ALA A 63 6.69 -1.68 12.33
N SER A 64 7.55 -2.59 11.84
CA SER A 64 7.39 -4.03 12.03
C SER A 64 7.51 -4.44 13.51
N GLY A 65 8.45 -3.84 14.24
CA GLY A 65 8.62 -4.07 15.68
C GLY A 65 7.41 -3.60 16.49
N VAL A 66 6.87 -2.43 16.16
CA VAL A 66 5.68 -1.86 16.80
C VAL A 66 4.44 -2.70 16.49
N ALA A 67 4.27 -3.13 15.24
CA ALA A 67 3.17 -4.02 14.86
C ALA A 67 3.20 -5.34 15.64
N SER A 68 4.39 -5.90 15.90
CA SER A 68 4.55 -7.11 16.74
C SER A 68 4.14 -6.86 18.19
N GLN A 69 4.50 -5.71 18.78
CA GLN A 69 4.07 -5.34 20.13
C GLN A 69 2.56 -5.18 20.24
N VAL A 70 1.94 -4.51 19.27
CA VAL A 70 0.47 -4.35 19.20
C VAL A 70 -0.21 -5.70 19.00
N ALA A 71 0.32 -6.57 18.15
CA ALA A 71 -0.22 -7.91 17.95
C ALA A 71 -0.16 -8.76 19.24
N ASN A 72 0.90 -8.62 20.03
CA ASN A 72 1.00 -9.27 21.35
C ASN A 72 -0.02 -8.70 22.34
N LEU A 73 -0.22 -7.38 22.36
CA LEU A 73 -1.23 -6.72 23.20
C LEU A 73 -2.65 -7.21 22.87
N LEU A 74 -2.95 -7.40 21.58
CA LEU A 74 -4.27 -7.80 21.10
C LEU A 74 -4.47 -9.32 20.97
N LYS A 75 -3.50 -10.13 21.44
CA LYS A 75 -3.49 -11.58 21.23
C LYS A 75 -4.78 -12.27 21.67
N GLU A 76 -5.31 -11.93 22.85
CA GLU A 76 -6.48 -12.59 23.45
C GLU A 76 -7.80 -12.24 22.74
N VAL A 77 -7.84 -11.11 22.02
CA VAL A 77 -9.02 -10.65 21.26
C VAL A 77 -8.81 -10.74 19.76
N LYS A 78 -7.77 -11.46 19.31
CA LYS A 78 -7.48 -11.60 17.90
C LYS A 78 -8.67 -12.27 17.21
N PHE A 79 -9.11 -11.67 16.11
CA PHE A 79 -10.23 -12.11 15.28
C PHE A 79 -11.65 -11.89 15.83
N THR A 80 -11.83 -11.31 17.03
CA THR A 80 -13.19 -11.13 17.59
C THR A 80 -14.05 -10.14 16.82
N GLU A 81 -13.43 -9.13 16.17
CA GLU A 81 -14.10 -8.09 15.38
C GLU A 81 -13.96 -8.29 13.87
N VAL A 82 -13.47 -9.46 13.43
CA VAL A 82 -13.38 -9.75 11.99
C VAL A 82 -14.79 -9.90 11.44
N LYS A 83 -15.13 -9.06 10.47
CA LYS A 83 -16.36 -9.15 9.71
C LYS A 83 -16.06 -9.78 8.36
N ASP A 84 -16.92 -10.67 7.92
CA ASP A 84 -16.87 -11.16 6.55
C ASP A 84 -17.02 -9.98 5.58
N LYS A 85 -16.18 -9.96 4.53
CA LYS A 85 -16.30 -8.98 3.46
C LYS A 85 -17.63 -9.21 2.76
N VAL A 86 -18.56 -8.28 2.92
CA VAL A 86 -19.79 -8.25 2.12
C VAL A 86 -19.45 -7.55 0.80
N TYR A 87 -19.45 -8.29 -0.29
CA TYR A 87 -19.27 -7.74 -1.62
C TYR A 87 -20.64 -7.30 -2.15
N GLU A 88 -20.83 -5.99 -2.32
CA GLU A 88 -22.07 -5.43 -2.89
C GLU A 88 -22.26 -5.85 -4.36
N ILE A 89 -21.15 -6.00 -5.07
CA ILE A 89 -21.14 -6.43 -6.47
C ILE A 89 -20.79 -7.92 -6.49
N PRO A 90 -21.70 -8.79 -6.97
CA PRO A 90 -21.40 -10.21 -7.07
C PRO A 90 -20.24 -10.44 -8.02
N GLU A 91 -19.41 -11.44 -7.70
CA GLU A 91 -18.32 -11.84 -8.58
C GLU A 91 -18.85 -12.24 -9.95
N LYS A 92 -18.15 -11.79 -11.00
CA LYS A 92 -18.46 -12.22 -12.36
C LYS A 92 -18.15 -13.71 -12.46
N ILE A 93 -19.17 -14.51 -12.77
CA ILE A 93 -18.98 -15.93 -13.05
C ILE A 93 -18.19 -16.07 -14.35
N VAL A 94 -17.09 -16.81 -14.28
CA VAL A 94 -16.17 -17.03 -15.38
C VAL A 94 -15.97 -18.53 -15.53
N ASN A 95 -16.40 -19.10 -16.66
CA ASN A 95 -16.24 -20.52 -16.92
C ASN A 95 -14.95 -20.79 -17.70
N PRO A 96 -14.34 -21.99 -17.53
CA PRO A 96 -13.20 -22.42 -18.34
C PRO A 96 -13.51 -22.50 -19.84
N THR A 97 -14.77 -22.68 -20.22
CA THR A 97 -15.23 -22.80 -21.62
C THR A 97 -15.54 -21.46 -22.29
N ASP A 98 -15.59 -20.36 -21.53
CA ASP A 98 -15.90 -19.05 -22.08
C ASP A 98 -14.77 -18.58 -23.00
N GLU A 99 -15.11 -17.91 -24.11
CA GLU A 99 -14.11 -17.28 -24.96
C GLU A 99 -13.28 -16.28 -24.15
N PRO A 100 -11.94 -16.38 -24.12
CA PRO A 100 -11.14 -15.47 -23.31
C PRO A 100 -11.25 -14.03 -23.80
N ARG A 101 -11.49 -13.12 -22.87
CA ARG A 101 -11.54 -11.67 -23.07
C ARG A 101 -10.59 -11.04 -22.05
N VAL A 102 -9.34 -10.91 -22.46
CA VAL A 102 -8.23 -10.54 -21.59
C VAL A 102 -8.02 -9.03 -21.63
N GLY A 103 -8.04 -8.40 -20.45
CA GLY A 103 -7.48 -7.05 -20.27
C GLY A 103 -6.08 -7.13 -19.69
N VAL A 104 -5.19 -6.25 -20.14
CA VAL A 104 -3.82 -6.17 -19.64
C VAL A 104 -3.50 -4.75 -19.17
N LEU A 105 -2.91 -4.63 -17.98
CA LEU A 105 -2.36 -3.38 -17.47
C LEU A 105 -0.86 -3.54 -17.21
N ILE A 106 -0.04 -2.67 -17.79
CA ILE A 106 1.43 -2.73 -17.68
C ILE A 106 1.92 -1.58 -16.79
N CYS A 107 2.64 -1.93 -15.73
CA CYS A 107 3.13 -0.95 -14.75
C CYS A 107 4.51 -0.41 -15.15
N TRP A 108 4.68 0.90 -15.11
CA TRP A 108 6.00 1.53 -15.22
C TRP A 108 6.79 1.44 -13.90
N CYS A 109 6.10 1.35 -12.77
CA CYS A 109 6.66 1.43 -11.42
C CYS A 109 7.66 2.61 -11.30
N GLY A 110 7.26 3.77 -11.83
CA GLY A 110 8.14 4.92 -12.03
C GLY A 110 9.34 4.58 -12.90
N ILE A 111 10.54 4.60 -12.30
CA ILE A 111 11.80 4.25 -12.98
C ILE A 111 12.26 2.83 -12.71
N ASN A 112 11.54 2.04 -11.90
CA ASN A 112 11.98 0.69 -11.57
C ASN A 112 11.81 -0.26 -12.76
N ILE A 113 10.69 -0.16 -13.49
CA ILE A 113 10.46 -0.92 -14.73
C ILE A 113 10.69 0.00 -15.93
N GLY A 114 10.09 1.19 -15.94
CA GLY A 114 10.11 2.12 -17.07
C GLY A 114 11.48 2.65 -17.49
N LYS A 115 12.52 2.51 -16.65
CA LYS A 115 13.90 2.85 -17.03
C LYS A 115 14.59 1.77 -17.86
N TYR A 116 14.17 0.51 -17.71
CA TYR A 116 14.87 -0.64 -18.27
C TYR A 116 14.06 -1.35 -19.36
N VAL A 117 12.74 -1.27 -19.28
CA VAL A 117 11.80 -1.89 -20.23
C VAL A 117 11.14 -0.80 -21.06
N ASP A 118 11.08 -0.99 -22.38
CA ASP A 118 10.27 -0.17 -23.28
C ASP A 118 8.79 -0.54 -23.10
N VAL A 119 8.16 0.06 -22.08
CA VAL A 119 6.76 -0.21 -21.73
C VAL A 119 5.80 0.06 -22.89
N PRO A 120 5.92 1.18 -23.65
CA PRO A 120 5.10 1.41 -24.84
C PRO A 120 5.22 0.29 -25.88
N ALA A 121 6.44 -0.17 -26.20
CA ALA A 121 6.63 -1.26 -27.16
C ALA A 121 6.01 -2.57 -26.67
N VAL A 122 6.13 -2.89 -25.38
CA VAL A 122 5.50 -4.09 -24.79
C VAL A 122 3.98 -3.99 -24.85
N ARG A 123 3.39 -2.83 -24.53
CA ARG A 123 1.94 -2.59 -24.67
C ARG A 123 1.48 -2.85 -26.09
N ASP A 124 2.16 -2.27 -27.06
CA ASP A 124 1.74 -2.33 -28.46
C ASP A 124 1.91 -3.74 -29.02
N TYR A 125 2.93 -4.49 -28.59
CA TYR A 125 3.05 -5.91 -28.86
C TYR A 125 1.89 -6.72 -28.26
N ILE A 126 1.56 -6.52 -26.99
CA ILE A 126 0.52 -7.27 -26.28
C ILE A 126 -0.85 -7.10 -26.94
N LYS A 127 -1.16 -5.91 -27.47
CA LYS A 127 -2.39 -5.67 -28.24
C LYS A 127 -2.55 -6.58 -29.47
N THR A 128 -1.46 -7.17 -29.98
CA THR A 128 -1.51 -8.08 -31.14
C THR A 128 -1.78 -9.53 -30.76
N LEU A 129 -1.74 -9.87 -29.47
CA LEU A 129 -1.89 -11.24 -29.00
C LEU A 129 -3.35 -11.70 -29.06
N PRO A 130 -3.60 -12.99 -29.32
CA PRO A 130 -4.96 -13.52 -29.38
C PRO A 130 -5.67 -13.30 -28.04
N HIS A 131 -6.98 -13.03 -28.12
CA HIS A 131 -7.87 -12.82 -26.97
C HIS A 131 -7.62 -11.59 -26.10
N VAL A 132 -6.57 -10.80 -26.37
CA VAL A 132 -6.37 -9.50 -25.73
C VAL A 132 -7.35 -8.51 -26.32
N VAL A 133 -8.36 -8.14 -25.54
CA VAL A 133 -9.41 -7.19 -25.94
C VAL A 133 -8.95 -5.76 -25.70
N HIS A 134 -8.18 -5.54 -24.64
CA HIS A 134 -7.73 -4.21 -24.25
C HIS A 134 -6.39 -4.26 -23.50
N CYS A 135 -5.52 -3.28 -23.76
CA CYS A 135 -4.23 -3.17 -23.07
C CYS A 135 -3.86 -1.69 -22.87
N GLU A 136 -3.57 -1.34 -21.62
CA GLU A 136 -3.11 -0.02 -21.20
C GLU A 136 -1.82 -0.14 -20.38
N ASP A 137 -1.13 0.98 -20.21
CA ASP A 137 0.02 1.11 -19.31
C ASP A 137 -0.21 2.28 -18.35
N ASN A 138 0.38 2.21 -17.15
CA ASN A 138 0.23 3.27 -16.15
C ASN A 138 1.43 3.38 -15.20
N LEU A 139 1.56 4.52 -14.51
CA LEU A 139 2.72 4.75 -13.66
C LEU A 139 2.83 3.77 -12.49
N TYR A 140 1.71 3.52 -11.80
CA TYR A 140 1.66 2.70 -10.59
C TYR A 140 0.37 1.88 -10.51
N SER A 141 0.38 0.63 -11.00
CA SER A 141 -0.81 -0.24 -10.98
C SER A 141 -1.34 -0.57 -9.58
N CYS A 142 -0.57 -0.37 -8.51
CA CYS A 142 -1.00 -0.58 -7.13
C CYS A 142 -1.79 0.60 -6.54
N SER A 143 -1.84 1.76 -7.20
CA SER A 143 -2.54 2.93 -6.67
C SER A 143 -4.07 2.71 -6.61
N SER A 144 -4.74 3.44 -5.72
CA SER A 144 -6.21 3.44 -5.62
C SER A 144 -6.89 3.75 -6.95
N ASP A 145 -6.36 4.74 -7.67
CA ASP A 145 -6.92 5.19 -8.94
C ASP A 145 -6.81 4.08 -10.01
N SER A 146 -5.70 3.34 -9.99
CA SER A 146 -5.50 2.20 -10.89
C SER A 146 -6.45 1.05 -10.57
N GLN A 147 -6.71 0.78 -9.29
CA GLN A 147 -7.69 -0.23 -8.89
C GLN A 147 -9.10 0.12 -9.37
N THR A 148 -9.47 1.40 -9.33
CA THR A 148 -10.73 1.90 -9.91
C THR A 148 -10.73 1.71 -11.43
N ARG A 149 -9.66 2.13 -12.12
CA ARG A 149 -9.54 1.98 -13.57
C ARG A 149 -9.64 0.52 -14.03
N ILE A 150 -9.05 -0.42 -13.30
CA ILE A 150 -9.17 -1.86 -13.60
C ILE A 150 -10.64 -2.30 -13.58
N LYS A 151 -11.43 -1.87 -12.57
CA LYS A 151 -12.86 -2.20 -12.49
C LYS A 151 -13.65 -1.62 -13.67
N GLU A 152 -13.35 -0.38 -14.04
CA GLU A 152 -13.94 0.28 -15.21
C GLU A 152 -13.61 -0.49 -16.50
N MET A 153 -12.34 -0.81 -16.74
CA MET A 153 -11.92 -1.59 -17.91
C MET A 153 -12.64 -2.95 -17.99
N ILE A 154 -12.80 -3.64 -16.86
CA ILE A 154 -13.51 -4.92 -16.80
C ILE A 154 -14.96 -4.76 -17.24
N ALA A 155 -15.63 -3.69 -16.80
CA ALA A 155 -17.01 -3.39 -17.17
C ALA A 155 -17.12 -2.92 -18.64
N GLU A 156 -16.34 -1.91 -19.04
CA GLU A 156 -16.34 -1.27 -20.36
C GLU A 156 -16.08 -2.28 -21.49
N HIS A 157 -15.09 -3.15 -21.30
CA HIS A 157 -14.68 -4.11 -22.31
C HIS A 157 -15.25 -5.51 -22.08
N ASN A 158 -16.13 -5.69 -21.10
CA ASN A 158 -16.72 -6.97 -20.72
C ASN A 158 -15.64 -8.07 -20.56
N LEU A 159 -14.59 -7.79 -19.81
CA LEU A 159 -13.44 -8.68 -19.65
C LEU A 159 -13.79 -9.85 -18.73
N ASN A 160 -13.20 -11.02 -18.97
CA ASN A 160 -13.36 -12.21 -18.13
C ASN A 160 -12.02 -12.79 -17.64
N ARG A 161 -10.89 -12.18 -18.02
CA ARG A 161 -9.55 -12.40 -17.48
C ARG A 161 -8.84 -11.04 -17.41
N PHE A 162 -7.98 -10.87 -16.41
CA PHE A 162 -7.20 -9.64 -16.26
C PHE A 162 -5.76 -9.99 -15.91
N ILE A 163 -4.81 -9.32 -16.55
CA ILE A 163 -3.37 -9.49 -16.31
C ILE A 163 -2.79 -8.15 -15.89
N VAL A 164 -2.03 -8.15 -14.79
CA VAL A 164 -1.23 -6.99 -14.37
C VAL A 164 0.24 -7.35 -14.52
N ALA A 165 0.92 -6.77 -15.51
CA ALA A 165 2.36 -6.94 -15.71
C ALA A 165 3.11 -5.91 -14.86
N SER A 166 3.54 -6.30 -13.66
CA SER A 166 4.11 -5.39 -12.67
C SER A 166 5.17 -6.04 -11.77
N CYS A 167 5.07 -5.84 -10.44
CA CYS A 167 5.96 -6.36 -9.43
C CYS A 167 5.66 -7.84 -9.10
N THR A 168 6.39 -8.40 -8.14
CA THR A 168 6.18 -9.78 -7.67
C THR A 168 4.77 -9.98 -7.08
N PRO A 169 4.08 -11.08 -7.40
CA PRO A 169 2.76 -11.37 -6.84
C PRO A 169 2.78 -11.49 -5.31
N ARG A 170 3.91 -11.91 -4.73
CA ARG A 170 4.10 -12.03 -3.27
C ARG A 170 3.76 -10.77 -2.48
N THR A 171 3.84 -9.60 -3.09
CA THR A 171 3.60 -8.33 -2.42
C THR A 171 2.17 -7.81 -2.61
N HIS A 172 1.48 -8.21 -3.69
CA HIS A 172 0.27 -7.53 -4.16
C HIS A 172 -0.92 -8.44 -4.48
N GLU A 173 -0.76 -9.77 -4.41
CA GLU A 173 -1.85 -10.72 -4.68
C GLU A 173 -2.69 -11.04 -3.43
N SER A 174 -2.05 -11.06 -2.26
CA SER A 174 -2.62 -11.53 -0.98
C SER A 174 -3.51 -10.51 -0.28
#